data_AF-A0A3N2IMV7-F1
#
_entry.id   AF-A0A3N2IMV7-F1
#
_cell.length_a   1.000
_cell.length_b   1.000
_cell.length_c   1.000
_cell.angle_alpha   90.00
_cell.angle_beta   90.00
_cell.angle_gamma   90.00
#
_symmetry.space_group_name_H-M   'P 1'
#
loop_
_entity.id
_entity.type
_entity.pdbx_description
1 polymer ?
#
loop_
_entity_poly.entity_id
_entity_poly.type
_entity_poly.pdbx_seq_one_letter_code
_entity_poly.pdbx_strand_id
1 'polypeptide(L)'
;MGRVENRFRIDDDDLGIDLRASSVSLGSDGVVDATVVAARLPGAVDWADDPPRLHFRDVPLRFDGATFGATVDDDLLDEHEIDFTLVDHDDVHGVLSLGAGDRLRFVGTVHVGGEPKAWRLDVSIGFGAPGRTPGV
;
A
#
# COMPACT_ATOMS: atom_id res chain seq x y z
N MET A 1 -2.99 23.33 1.15
CA MET A 1 -3.33 21.89 0.97
C MET A 1 -2.15 21.12 1.53
N GLY A 2 -2.29 20.49 2.70
CA GLY A 2 -1.16 19.87 3.40
C GLY A 2 -0.54 18.78 2.54
N ARG A 3 0.80 18.69 2.49
CA ARG A 3 1.49 17.51 1.94
C ARG A 3 0.90 16.30 2.65
N VAL A 4 0.24 15.41 1.92
CA VAL A 4 -0.01 14.08 2.47
C VAL A 4 1.37 13.47 2.70
N GLU A 5 1.65 12.94 3.88
CA GLU A 5 2.95 12.38 4.22
C GLU A 5 3.00 10.90 3.86
N ASN A 6 4.20 10.32 3.81
CA ASN A 6 4.35 8.88 3.70
C ASN A 6 3.83 8.26 5.00
N ARG A 7 2.94 7.28 4.92
CA ARG A 7 2.32 6.66 6.10
C ARG A 7 1.93 5.22 5.86
N PHE A 8 2.03 4.44 6.92
CA PHE A 8 1.47 3.11 7.01
C PHE A 8 0.62 3.09 8.27
N ARG A 9 -0.70 3.31 8.11
CA ARG A 9 -1.60 3.39 9.25
C ARG A 9 -2.50 2.16 9.33
N ILE A 10 -2.59 1.60 10.53
CA ILE A 10 -3.52 0.54 10.90
C ILE A 10 -4.48 1.12 11.94
N ASP A 11 -5.78 1.16 11.64
CA ASP A 11 -6.81 1.86 12.39
C ASP A 11 -6.40 3.32 12.70
N ASP A 12 -6.02 3.60 13.95
CA ASP A 12 -5.57 4.90 14.42
C ASP A 12 -4.07 4.99 14.70
N ASP A 13 -3.32 3.89 14.53
CA ASP A 13 -1.88 3.80 14.78
C ASP A 13 -1.10 4.02 13.48
N ASP A 14 -0.37 5.13 13.37
CA ASP A 14 0.52 5.41 12.23
C ASP A 14 1.92 4.86 12.49
N LEU A 15 2.22 3.75 11.83
CA LEU A 15 3.48 3.01 11.96
C LEU A 15 4.62 3.68 11.19
N GLY A 16 4.33 4.66 10.32
CA GLY A 16 5.30 5.18 9.37
C GLY A 16 5.76 4.14 8.34
N ILE A 17 6.58 4.55 7.39
CA ILE A 17 7.11 3.69 6.32
C ILE A 17 8.62 3.55 6.46
N ASP A 18 9.14 2.32 6.39
CA ASP A 18 10.55 2.09 6.12
C ASP A 18 10.82 2.29 4.62
N LEU A 19 11.30 3.47 4.26
CA LEU A 19 11.60 3.84 2.87
C LEU A 19 12.77 3.06 2.26
N ARG A 20 13.58 2.37 3.06
CA ARG A 20 14.68 1.53 2.54
C ARG A 20 14.20 0.13 2.19
N ALA A 21 13.21 -0.37 2.93
CA ALA A 21 12.58 -1.66 2.69
C ALA A 21 11.37 -1.57 1.74
N SER A 22 10.87 -0.35 1.48
CA SER A 22 9.75 -0.10 0.57
C SER A 22 10.21 0.26 -0.84
N SER A 23 9.43 -0.16 -1.84
CA SER A 23 9.65 0.12 -3.25
C SER A 23 8.31 0.26 -3.98
N VAL A 24 8.27 1.13 -4.98
CA VAL A 24 7.14 1.24 -5.91
C VAL A 24 7.69 1.43 -7.32
N SER A 25 7.19 0.63 -8.25
CA SER A 25 7.36 0.83 -9.69
C SER A 25 6.00 0.91 -10.38
N LEU A 26 5.91 1.80 -11.36
CA LEU A 26 4.76 1.95 -12.24
C LEU A 26 5.26 1.77 -13.68
N GLY A 27 4.79 0.72 -14.34
CA GLY A 27 5.04 0.46 -15.74
C GLY A 27 4.37 1.50 -16.64
N SER A 28 4.90 1.68 -17.85
CA SER A 28 4.29 2.58 -18.85
C SER A 28 2.92 2.11 -19.36
N ASP A 29 2.61 0.85 -19.14
CA ASP A 29 1.33 0.19 -19.39
C ASP A 29 0.31 0.39 -18.26
N GLY A 30 0.68 1.07 -17.17
CA GLY A 30 -0.19 1.33 -16.02
C GLY A 30 -0.23 0.21 -14.99
N VAL A 31 0.70 -0.75 -15.07
CA VAL A 31 0.82 -1.85 -14.09
C VAL A 31 1.72 -1.43 -12.92
N VAL A 32 1.29 -1.72 -11.69
CA VAL A 32 2.03 -1.41 -10.46
C VAL A 32 2.61 -2.66 -9.83
N ASP A 33 3.88 -2.54 -9.42
CA ASP A 33 4.52 -3.40 -8.44
C ASP A 33 4.93 -2.55 -7.24
N ALA A 34 4.47 -2.92 -6.05
CA ALA A 34 4.73 -2.17 -4.85
C ALA A 34 4.92 -3.09 -3.64
N THR A 35 5.96 -2.78 -2.87
CA THR A 35 6.18 -3.32 -1.54
C THR A 35 6.25 -2.14 -0.59
N VAL A 36 5.35 -2.07 0.38
CA VAL A 36 5.36 -1.02 1.40
C VAL A 36 5.51 -1.67 2.75
N VAL A 37 6.60 -1.34 3.46
CA VAL A 37 6.93 -1.92 4.76
C VAL A 37 6.75 -0.84 5.82
N ALA A 38 6.02 -1.18 6.89
CA ALA A 38 5.88 -0.31 8.04
C ALA A 38 7.23 -0.15 8.77
N ALA A 39 7.48 1.01 9.38
CA ALA A 39 8.74 1.24 10.10
C ALA A 39 8.78 0.59 11.50
N ARG A 40 7.62 0.18 12.03
CA ARG A 40 7.48 -0.43 13.35
C ARG A 40 6.29 -1.39 13.39
N LEU A 41 6.29 -2.23 14.41
CA LEU A 41 5.15 -3.06 14.77
C LEU A 41 3.97 -2.21 15.28
N PRO A 42 2.72 -2.64 15.04
CA PRO A 42 1.55 -2.08 15.69
C PRO A 42 1.66 -2.26 17.21
N GLY A 43 1.28 -1.24 17.98
CA GLY A 43 1.39 -1.32 19.45
C GLY A 43 0.52 -2.41 20.10
N ALA A 44 -0.51 -2.89 19.39
CA ALA A 44 -1.40 -3.96 19.83
C ALA A 44 -0.86 -5.37 19.55
N VAL A 45 0.28 -5.49 18.87
CA VAL A 45 0.85 -6.76 18.42
C VAL A 45 2.15 -7.02 19.19
N ASP A 46 2.13 -7.95 20.13
CA ASP A 46 3.30 -8.44 20.87
C ASP A 46 3.79 -9.81 20.38
N TRP A 47 3.10 -10.39 19.41
CA TRP A 47 3.29 -11.76 18.91
C TRP A 47 3.94 -11.82 17.51
N ALA A 48 4.23 -10.67 16.90
CA ALA A 48 4.95 -10.59 15.62
C ALA A 48 6.36 -10.05 15.85
N ASP A 49 7.33 -10.59 15.11
CA ASP A 49 8.74 -10.18 15.19
C ASP A 49 9.10 -9.08 14.17
N ASP A 50 8.40 -9.06 13.03
CA ASP A 50 8.70 -8.18 11.90
C ASP A 50 7.55 -7.17 11.64
N PRO A 51 7.86 -5.92 11.23
CA PRO A 51 6.84 -4.94 10.87
C PRO A 51 5.95 -5.41 9.71
N PRO A 52 4.67 -5.01 9.68
CA PRO A 52 3.77 -5.41 8.61
C PRO A 52 4.20 -4.85 7.25
N ARG A 53 3.88 -5.62 6.21
CA ARG A 53 4.16 -5.31 4.82
C ARG A 53 2.89 -5.41 4.00
N LEU A 54 2.69 -4.49 3.07
CA LEU A 54 1.66 -4.56 2.05
C LEU A 54 2.33 -4.72 0.69
N HIS A 55 1.92 -5.74 -0.05
CA HIS A 55 2.50 -6.13 -1.31
C HIS A 55 1.43 -6.10 -2.41
N PHE A 56 1.79 -5.54 -3.57
CA PHE A 56 0.99 -5.51 -4.78
C PHE A 56 1.90 -5.91 -5.92
N ARG A 57 1.53 -6.94 -6.68
CA ARG A 57 2.31 -7.41 -7.81
C ARG A 57 1.48 -7.44 -9.08
N ASP A 58 2.04 -6.89 -10.15
CA ASP A 58 1.44 -6.88 -11.48
C ASP A 58 0.01 -6.27 -11.50
N VAL A 59 -0.31 -5.30 -10.64
CA VAL A 59 -1.69 -4.77 -10.50
C VAL A 59 -2.00 -3.71 -11.55
N PRO A 60 -2.96 -3.93 -12.47
CA PRO A 60 -3.30 -2.95 -13.51
C PRO A 60 -4.17 -1.82 -12.94
N LEU A 61 -3.67 -0.58 -13.05
CA LEU A 61 -4.46 0.61 -12.71
C LEU A 61 -5.23 1.11 -13.93
N ARG A 62 -6.48 1.52 -13.70
CA ARG A 62 -7.37 2.06 -14.74
C ARG A 62 -8.01 3.35 -14.27
N PHE A 63 -8.36 4.22 -15.22
CA PHE A 63 -9.14 5.42 -14.92
C PHE A 63 -10.62 5.07 -14.87
N ASP A 64 -11.27 5.32 -13.74
CA ASP A 64 -12.71 5.06 -13.53
C ASP A 64 -13.61 6.28 -13.78
N GLY A 65 -13.01 7.41 -14.19
CA GLY A 65 -13.72 8.69 -14.35
C GLY A 65 -13.47 9.69 -13.22
N ALA A 66 -13.01 9.23 -12.05
CA ALA A 66 -12.70 10.06 -10.88
C ALA A 66 -11.24 9.91 -10.44
N THR A 67 -10.72 8.68 -10.42
CA THR A 67 -9.36 8.34 -10.00
C THR A 67 -8.70 7.37 -10.95
N PHE A 68 -7.37 7.38 -10.97
CA PHE A 68 -6.59 6.33 -11.61
C PHE A 68 -6.24 5.30 -10.53
N GLY A 69 -6.75 4.08 -10.63
CA GLY A 69 -6.70 3.12 -9.53
C GLY A 69 -7.22 1.74 -9.88
N ALA A 70 -7.35 0.91 -8.84
CA ALA A 70 -7.97 -0.40 -8.88
C ALA A 70 -8.74 -0.63 -7.58
N THR A 71 -9.91 -1.26 -7.67
CA THR A 71 -10.59 -1.86 -6.51
C THR A 71 -9.98 -3.22 -6.30
N VAL A 72 -9.47 -3.47 -5.08
CA VAL A 72 -9.00 -4.79 -4.67
C VAL A 72 -10.19 -5.53 -4.06
N ASP A 73 -10.77 -6.40 -4.88
CA ASP A 73 -11.84 -7.34 -4.55
C ASP A 73 -11.37 -8.78 -4.81
N ASP A 74 -12.23 -9.76 -4.55
CA ASP A 74 -11.89 -11.18 -4.68
C ASP A 74 -11.45 -11.55 -6.11
N ASP A 75 -12.06 -10.94 -7.13
CA ASP A 75 -11.68 -11.16 -8.53
C ASP A 75 -10.24 -10.69 -8.80
N LEU A 76 -9.86 -9.51 -8.29
CA LEU A 76 -8.49 -9.00 -8.46
C LEU A 76 -7.48 -9.80 -7.64
N LEU A 77 -7.85 -10.25 -6.44
CA LEU A 77 -7.02 -11.09 -5.57
C LEU A 77 -6.74 -12.46 -6.19
N ASP A 78 -7.72 -13.04 -6.89
CA ASP A 78 -7.55 -14.32 -7.60
C ASP A 78 -6.61 -14.20 -8.82
N GLU A 79 -6.55 -13.01 -9.43
CA GLU A 79 -5.73 -12.76 -10.63
C GLU A 79 -4.30 -12.29 -10.30
N HIS A 80 -4.09 -11.64 -9.15
CA HIS A 80 -2.85 -10.94 -8.81
C HIS A 80 -2.39 -11.22 -7.37
N GLU A 81 -1.08 -11.25 -7.17
CA GLU A 81 -0.51 -11.40 -5.82
C GLU A 81 -0.61 -10.04 -5.09
N ILE A 82 -1.62 -9.94 -4.21
CA ILE A 82 -1.87 -8.78 -3.37
C ILE A 82 -2.10 -9.26 -1.94
N ASP A 83 -1.18 -8.94 -1.05
CA ASP A 83 -1.21 -9.48 0.31
C ASP A 83 -0.74 -8.48 1.37
N PHE A 84 -1.27 -8.65 2.57
CA PHE A 84 -0.73 -8.08 3.78
C PHE A 84 0.04 -9.17 4.54
N THR A 85 1.31 -8.94 4.79
CA THR A 85 2.15 -9.82 5.61
C THR A 85 2.33 -9.22 7.00
N LEU A 86 2.11 -10.00 8.06
CA LEU A 86 2.56 -9.67 9.42
C LEU A 86 3.22 -10.88 10.09
N VAL A 87 2.47 -11.98 10.20
CA VAL A 87 3.00 -13.31 10.56
C VAL A 87 2.63 -14.30 9.47
N ASP A 88 1.35 -14.30 9.11
CA ASP A 88 0.84 -14.96 7.92
C ASP A 88 0.64 -13.94 6.78
N HIS A 89 0.26 -14.45 5.61
CA HIS A 89 -0.21 -13.65 4.48
C HIS A 89 -1.73 -13.62 4.52
N ASP A 90 -2.29 -12.41 4.59
CA ASP A 90 -3.72 -12.16 4.64
C ASP A 90 -4.16 -11.36 3.41
N ASP A 91 -5.33 -11.71 2.87
CA ASP A 91 -5.96 -10.95 1.79
C ASP A 91 -6.39 -9.57 2.27
N VAL A 92 -6.31 -8.60 1.36
CA VAL A 92 -6.75 -7.22 1.61
C VAL A 92 -7.83 -6.81 0.62
N HIS A 93 -8.83 -6.08 1.12
CA HIS A 93 -9.89 -5.51 0.29
C HIS A 93 -9.86 -4.00 0.41
N GLY A 94 -10.01 -3.29 -0.71
CA GLY A 94 -9.97 -1.83 -0.66
C GLY A 94 -9.80 -1.17 -2.02
N VAL A 95 -9.26 0.05 -1.99
CA VAL A 95 -9.01 0.84 -3.18
C VAL A 95 -7.54 1.23 -3.22
N LEU A 96 -6.86 0.80 -4.27
CA LEU A 96 -5.54 1.27 -4.67
C LEU A 96 -5.72 2.44 -5.64
N SER A 97 -5.03 3.54 -5.39
CA SER A 97 -5.16 4.76 -6.18
C SER A 97 -3.80 5.41 -6.41
N LEU A 98 -3.64 5.98 -7.61
CA LEU A 98 -2.52 6.80 -7.99
C LEU A 98 -2.94 8.28 -7.92
N GLY A 99 -2.36 9.00 -6.97
CA GLY A 99 -2.54 10.43 -6.79
C GLY A 99 -1.53 11.25 -7.58
N ALA A 100 -1.81 12.55 -7.71
CA ALA A 100 -0.89 13.50 -8.33
C ALA A 100 0.47 13.56 -7.60
N GLY A 101 1.55 13.72 -8.37
CA GLY A 101 2.92 13.77 -7.85
C GLY A 101 3.47 12.41 -7.48
N ASP A 102 3.23 11.40 -8.33
CA ASP A 102 3.76 10.03 -8.23
C ASP A 102 3.53 9.41 -6.86
N ARG A 103 2.26 9.29 -6.48
CA ARG A 103 1.88 8.81 -5.14
C ARG A 103 0.93 7.64 -5.22
N LEU A 104 1.33 6.53 -4.64
CA LEU A 104 0.48 5.38 -4.45
C LEU A 104 -0.24 5.51 -3.10
N ARG A 105 -1.54 5.24 -3.08
CA ARG A 105 -2.33 5.18 -1.85
C ARG A 105 -3.28 4.00 -1.90
N PHE A 106 -3.23 3.19 -0.86
CA PHE A 106 -4.21 2.14 -0.58
C PHE A 106 -5.05 2.52 0.63
N VAL A 107 -6.37 2.38 0.53
CA VAL A 107 -7.29 2.46 1.66
C VAL A 107 -8.18 1.24 1.63
N GLY A 108 -8.14 0.43 2.70
CA GLY A 108 -8.81 -0.86 2.71
C GLY A 108 -8.90 -1.47 4.10
N THR A 109 -9.14 -2.77 4.11
CA THR A 109 -9.23 -3.58 5.32
C THR A 109 -8.52 -4.91 5.14
N VAL A 110 -8.01 -5.46 6.23
CA VAL A 110 -7.42 -6.80 6.31
C VAL A 110 -8.01 -7.54 7.51
N HIS A 111 -8.22 -8.85 7.37
CA HIS A 111 -8.60 -9.71 8.48
C HIS A 111 -7.38 -10.51 8.91
N VAL A 112 -6.78 -10.12 10.05
CA VAL A 112 -5.62 -10.82 10.60
C VAL A 112 -6.08 -11.96 11.50
N GLY A 113 -5.48 -13.14 11.32
CA GLY A 113 -5.77 -14.31 12.16
C GLY A 113 -5.65 -14.02 13.65
N GLY A 114 -6.66 -14.40 14.43
CA GLY A 114 -6.70 -14.18 15.88
C GLY A 114 -7.26 -12.83 16.33
N GLU A 115 -7.44 -11.88 15.40
CA GLU A 115 -8.06 -10.59 15.69
C GLU A 115 -9.59 -10.65 15.49
N PRO A 116 -10.39 -10.12 16.44
CA PRO A 116 -11.85 -10.22 16.38
C PRO A 116 -12.49 -9.27 15.37
N LYS A 117 -11.74 -8.29 14.85
CA LYS A 117 -12.21 -7.29 13.89
C LYS A 117 -11.21 -7.16 12.75
N ALA A 118 -11.72 -6.81 11.58
CA ALA A 118 -10.89 -6.32 10.50
C ALA A 118 -10.12 -5.07 10.96
N TRP A 119 -8.86 -4.98 10.56
CA TRP A 119 -8.08 -3.78 10.72
C TRP A 119 -8.25 -2.89 9.49
N ARG A 120 -8.38 -1.58 9.70
CA ARG A 120 -8.43 -0.62 8.60
C ARG A 120 -7.03 -0.17 8.21
N LEU A 121 -6.73 -0.20 6.93
CA LEU A 121 -5.46 0.25 6.36
C LEU A 121 -5.62 1.62 5.68
N ASP A 122 -4.70 2.55 5.93
CA ASP A 122 -4.48 3.75 5.11
C ASP A 122 -2.98 3.90 4.87
N VAL A 123 -2.54 3.43 3.72
CA VAL A 123 -1.14 3.39 3.31
C VAL A 123 -0.94 4.38 2.18
N SER A 124 0.02 5.30 2.33
CA SER A 124 0.39 6.23 1.27
C SER A 124 1.89 6.35 1.17
N ILE A 125 2.42 6.21 -0.05
CA ILE A 125 3.84 6.36 -0.33
C ILE A 125 4.04 7.20 -1.60
N GLY A 126 4.87 8.22 -1.51
CA GLY A 126 5.40 8.92 -2.68
C GLY A 126 6.53 8.11 -3.31
N PHE A 127 6.53 8.04 -4.64
CA PHE A 127 7.56 7.42 -5.45
C PHE A 127 7.99 8.38 -6.57
N GLY A 128 9.04 8.04 -7.32
CA GLY A 128 9.65 8.96 -8.27
C GLY A 128 10.67 9.90 -7.61
N ALA A 129 11.84 10.04 -8.25
CA ALA A 129 12.93 10.84 -7.70
C ALA A 129 12.60 12.34 -7.69
N PRO A 130 13.04 13.11 -6.67
CA PRO A 130 13.11 14.56 -6.80
C PRO A 130 14.18 14.91 -7.83
N GLY A 131 13.76 15.25 -9.05
CA GLY A 131 14.58 15.96 -10.03
C GLY A 131 15.17 15.10 -11.15
N ARG A 132 14.49 15.11 -12.30
CA ARG A 132 15.16 15.13 -13.60
C ARG A 132 14.74 16.41 -14.29
N THR A 133 15.44 17.51 -14.02
CA THR A 133 15.38 18.67 -14.91
C THR A 133 15.87 18.18 -16.28
N PRO A 134 15.09 18.29 -17.36
CA PRO A 134 15.62 18.05 -18.69
C PRO A 134 16.76 19.06 -18.90
N GLY A 135 17.99 18.56 -19.03
CA GLY A 135 19.12 19.37 -19.47
C GLY A 135 18.78 19.92 -20.84
N VAL A 136 18.73 21.25 -20.94
CA VAL A 136 18.60 22.02 -22.18
C VAL A 136 19.88 21.87 -22.99
#